data_AF-A0A4S0JMK3-F1
#
_entry.id   AF-A0A4S0JMK3-F1
#
_cell.length_a   1.000
_cell.length_b   1.000
_cell.length_c   1.000
_cell.angle_alpha   90.00
_cell.angle_beta   90.00
_cell.angle_gamma   90.00
#
_symmetry.space_group_name_H-M   'P 1'
#
loop_
_entity.id
_entity.type
_entity.pdbx_description
1 polymer ?
#
loop_
_entity_poly.entity_id
_entity_poly.type
_entity_poly.pdbx_seq_one_letter_code
_entity_poly.pdbx_strand_id
1 'polypeptide(L)'
;GRQAENFAKAVRAFQAANALPADGELNRETWDKLVATSPGAVLANYELTRKDVRGPFTKRIPASMERMAHLRRLGYRSSLERIAERFHISEQLLRRLNPGIGFRTAGAKLLVPAV
;
A
#
# COMPACT_ATOMS: atom_id res chain seq x y z
N GLY A 1 3.25 -5.38 5.71
CA GLY A 1 2.53 -5.79 6.93
C GLY A 1 3.53 -6.17 8.02
N ARG A 2 3.05 -6.39 9.24
CA ARG A 2 3.82 -6.99 10.33
C ARG A 2 3.06 -8.24 10.78
N GLN A 3 3.78 -9.29 11.18
CA GLN A 3 3.17 -10.49 11.77
C GLN A 3 2.73 -10.17 13.21
N ALA A 4 1.66 -9.37 13.34
CA ALA A 4 1.07 -9.00 14.61
C ALA A 4 -0.12 -9.93 14.95
N GLU A 5 -0.73 -9.75 16.11
CA GLU A 5 -1.83 -10.60 16.58
C GLU A 5 -2.98 -10.75 15.57
N ASN A 6 -3.39 -9.65 14.92
CA ASN A 6 -4.44 -9.68 13.90
C ASN A 6 -4.03 -10.49 12.66
N PHE A 7 -2.74 -10.47 12.30
CA PHE A 7 -2.23 -11.30 11.21
C PHE A 7 -2.36 -12.78 11.57
N ALA A 8 -1.89 -13.18 12.77
CA ALA A 8 -1.98 -14.57 13.21
C ALA A 8 -3.44 -15.04 13.29
N LYS A 9 -4.36 -14.20 13.81
CA LYS A 9 -5.80 -14.50 13.84
C LYS A 9 -6.38 -14.72 12.43
N ALA A 10 -6.04 -13.86 11.47
CA ALA A 10 -6.50 -13.99 10.09
C ALA A 10 -5.97 -15.27 9.43
N VAL A 11 -4.69 -15.61 9.66
CA VAL A 11 -4.08 -16.84 9.16
C VAL A 11 -4.76 -18.07 9.76
N ARG A 12 -5.01 -18.10 11.08
CA ARG A 12 -5.74 -19.21 11.73
C ARG A 12 -7.15 -19.40 11.17
N ALA A 13 -7.88 -18.30 10.96
CA ALA A 13 -9.21 -18.35 10.40
C ALA A 13 -9.19 -18.91 8.97
N PHE A 14 -8.23 -18.48 8.13
CA PHE A 14 -8.05 -19.02 6.79
C PHE A 14 -7.69 -20.51 6.80
N GLN A 15 -6.73 -20.90 7.66
CA GLN A 15 -6.31 -22.30 7.82
C GLN A 15 -7.49 -23.20 8.22
N ALA A 16 -8.25 -22.81 9.26
CA ALA A 16 -9.42 -23.54 9.71
C ALA A 16 -10.50 -23.67 8.61
N ALA A 17 -10.76 -22.60 7.86
CA ALA A 17 -11.71 -22.60 6.75
C ALA A 17 -11.27 -23.50 5.57
N ASN A 18 -9.98 -23.82 5.47
CA ASN A 18 -9.39 -24.62 4.40
C ASN A 18 -8.92 -26.00 4.87
N ALA A 19 -9.34 -26.45 6.08
CA ALA A 19 -8.97 -27.71 6.69
C ALA A 19 -7.43 -27.90 6.87
N LEU A 20 -6.71 -26.82 7.12
CA LEU A 20 -5.29 -26.81 7.48
C LEU A 20 -5.11 -26.69 9.01
N PRO A 21 -3.98 -27.13 9.58
CA PRO A 21 -3.64 -26.85 10.97
C PRO A 21 -3.67 -25.34 11.26
N ALA A 22 -4.50 -24.92 12.22
CA ALA A 22 -4.72 -23.50 12.55
C ALA A 22 -3.70 -22.95 13.56
N ASP A 23 -2.41 -23.04 13.22
CA ASP A 23 -1.30 -22.55 14.05
C ASP A 23 -1.14 -21.00 14.00
N GLY A 24 -1.59 -20.39 12.91
CA GLY A 24 -1.46 -18.95 12.64
C GLY A 24 -0.14 -18.57 11.98
N GLU A 25 0.65 -19.56 11.55
CA GLU A 25 1.90 -19.37 10.84
C GLU A 25 1.67 -19.46 9.33
N LEU A 26 2.17 -18.47 8.60
CA LEU A 26 2.11 -18.49 7.13
C LEU A 26 3.19 -19.42 6.58
N ASN A 27 2.94 -20.72 6.66
CA ASN A 27 3.78 -21.76 6.06
C ASN A 27 3.48 -21.92 4.56
N ARG A 28 4.28 -22.74 3.88
CA ARG A 28 4.19 -22.95 2.43
C ARG A 28 2.84 -23.51 2.00
N GLU A 29 2.29 -24.48 2.73
CA GLU A 29 1.00 -25.07 2.42
C GLU A 29 -0.14 -24.04 2.52
N THR A 30 -0.13 -23.23 3.58
CA THR A 30 -1.07 -22.13 3.77
C THR A 30 -0.94 -21.09 2.65
N TRP A 31 0.30 -20.76 2.26
CA TRP A 31 0.58 -19.82 1.18
C TRP A 31 0.07 -20.34 -0.18
N ASP A 32 0.37 -21.58 -0.54
CA ASP A 32 -0.02 -22.19 -1.80
C ASP A 32 -1.56 -22.25 -1.91
N LYS A 33 -2.23 -22.63 -0.81
CA LYS A 33 -3.70 -22.62 -0.72
C LYS A 33 -4.26 -21.20 -0.86
N LEU A 34 -3.65 -20.21 -0.23
CA LEU A 34 -4.08 -18.81 -0.31
C LEU A 34 -3.96 -18.26 -1.73
N VAL A 35 -2.82 -18.46 -2.40
CA VAL A 35 -2.60 -17.96 -3.77
C VAL A 35 -3.57 -18.62 -4.76
N ALA A 36 -3.91 -19.90 -4.56
CA ALA A 36 -4.90 -20.59 -5.40
C ALA A 36 -6.30 -19.93 -5.35
N THR A 37 -6.63 -19.18 -4.29
CA THR A 37 -7.90 -18.41 -4.20
C THR A 37 -7.88 -17.09 -4.96
N SER A 38 -6.71 -16.60 -5.38
CA SER A 38 -6.55 -15.30 -6.04
C SER A 38 -5.57 -15.40 -7.22
N PRO A 39 -6.03 -15.90 -8.38
CA PRO A 39 -5.17 -16.11 -9.55
C PRO A 39 -4.71 -14.83 -10.26
N GLY A 40 -5.18 -13.65 -9.83
CA GLY A 40 -4.82 -12.37 -10.41
C GLY A 40 -3.40 -11.92 -10.05
N ALA A 41 -2.83 -11.03 -10.88
CA ALA A 41 -1.58 -10.37 -10.55
C ALA A 41 -1.75 -9.51 -9.29
N VAL A 42 -0.87 -9.69 -8.30
CA VAL A 42 -0.89 -8.92 -7.04
C VAL A 42 -0.30 -7.51 -7.24
N LEU A 43 0.53 -7.34 -8.28
CA LEU A 43 1.20 -6.09 -8.63
C LEU A 43 0.93 -5.73 -10.09
N ALA A 44 0.88 -4.42 -10.36
CA ALA A 44 0.68 -3.85 -11.68
C ALA A 44 1.69 -2.73 -11.97
N ASN A 45 1.92 -2.47 -13.26
CA ASN A 45 2.70 -1.32 -13.69
C ASN A 45 1.80 -0.08 -13.76
N TYR A 46 2.26 1.01 -13.15
CA TYR A 46 1.60 2.30 -13.17
C TYR A 46 2.55 3.38 -13.69
N GLU A 47 2.14 4.12 -14.71
CA GLU A 47 2.92 5.25 -15.22
C GLU A 47 2.55 6.54 -14.48
N LEU A 48 3.54 7.19 -13.88
CA LEU A 48 3.36 8.49 -13.25
C LEU A 48 2.90 9.52 -14.27
N THR A 49 1.72 10.08 -14.07
CA THR A 49 1.17 11.12 -14.96
C THR A 49 1.72 12.50 -14.60
N ARG A 50 1.43 13.52 -15.40
CA ARG A 50 1.71 14.92 -15.02
C ARG A 50 0.82 15.40 -13.85
N LYS A 51 -0.38 14.83 -13.70
CA LYS A 51 -1.30 15.17 -12.60
C LYS A 51 -0.68 14.71 -11.29
N ASP A 52 -0.32 13.42 -11.22
CA ASP A 52 0.93 12.89 -10.64
C ASP A 52 1.71 13.78 -9.68
N VAL A 53 2.48 14.63 -10.35
CA VAL A 53 3.67 15.29 -9.83
C VAL A 53 3.48 16.79 -9.67
N ARG A 54 2.49 17.38 -10.35
CA ARG A 54 2.27 18.83 -10.40
C ARG A 54 1.67 19.40 -9.11
N GLY A 55 1.07 18.56 -8.27
CA GLY A 55 0.38 19.01 -7.07
C GLY A 55 -0.90 19.77 -7.41
N PRO A 56 -1.37 20.69 -6.56
CA PRO A 56 -0.64 21.34 -5.46
C PRO A 56 -0.48 20.48 -4.19
N PHE A 57 0.70 20.54 -3.57
CA PHE A 57 1.03 19.80 -2.34
C PHE A 57 1.09 20.72 -1.11
N THR A 58 0.58 20.24 0.03
CA THR A 58 0.57 20.92 1.32
C THR A 58 1.81 20.52 2.12
N LYS A 59 2.89 21.31 2.04
CA LYS A 59 4.19 20.97 2.65
C LYS A 59 4.13 20.65 4.15
N ARG A 60 3.23 21.31 4.89
CA ARG A 60 3.03 21.12 6.33
C ARG A 60 1.54 20.94 6.60
N ILE A 61 1.19 19.76 7.08
CA ILE A 61 -0.14 19.47 7.61
C ILE A 61 0.01 19.49 9.15
N PRO A 62 -0.67 20.40 9.86
CA PRO A 62 -0.63 20.45 11.33
C PRO A 62 -1.13 19.15 11.94
N ALA A 63 -0.64 18.76 13.13
CA ALA A 63 -1.12 17.55 13.81
C ALA A 63 -2.50 17.74 14.48
N SER A 64 -2.85 18.94 14.92
CA SER A 64 -4.13 19.20 15.58
C SER A 64 -5.26 19.39 14.57
N MET A 65 -6.38 18.69 14.80
CA MET A 65 -7.56 18.77 13.93
C MET A 65 -8.10 20.19 13.80
N GLU A 66 -8.10 20.97 14.89
CA GLU A 66 -8.48 22.38 14.88
C GLU A 66 -7.67 23.21 13.88
N ARG A 67 -6.34 23.03 13.85
CA ARG A 67 -5.48 23.75 12.90
C ARG A 67 -5.62 23.21 11.48
N MET A 68 -5.90 21.91 11.32
CA MET A 68 -6.21 21.34 10.00
C MET A 68 -7.49 21.94 9.41
N ALA A 69 -8.50 22.26 10.24
CA ALA A 69 -9.76 22.86 9.79
C ALA A 69 -9.60 24.23 9.12
N HIS A 70 -8.52 24.95 9.46
CA HIS A 70 -8.17 26.24 8.85
C HIS A 70 -7.44 26.09 7.51
N LEU A 71 -7.06 24.88 7.10
CA LEU A 71 -6.46 24.66 5.78
C LEU A 71 -7.53 24.79 4.69
N ARG A 72 -7.19 25.53 3.62
CA ARG A 72 -8.05 25.65 2.42
C ARG A 72 -8.45 24.27 1.84
N ARG A 73 -7.59 23.26 2.01
CA ARG A 73 -7.87 21.85 1.72
C ARG A 73 -6.89 20.96 2.46
N LEU A 74 -7.33 19.76 2.82
CA LEU A 74 -6.44 18.68 3.24
C LEU A 74 -5.87 18.02 1.97
N GLY A 75 -4.67 18.45 1.57
CA GLY A 75 -3.97 17.91 0.40
C GLY A 75 -2.76 17.07 0.81
N TYR A 76 -2.18 16.35 -0.14
CA TYR A 76 -0.96 15.57 0.08
C TYR A 76 0.27 16.46 0.25
N ARG A 77 1.26 16.03 1.03
CA ARG A 77 2.57 16.66 1.23
C ARG A 77 3.51 16.44 0.05
N SER A 78 3.32 15.35 -0.71
CA SER A 78 4.17 15.02 -1.85
C SER A 78 3.47 14.14 -2.89
N SER A 79 4.08 14.01 -4.06
CA SER A 79 3.65 13.05 -5.09
C SER A 79 3.79 11.61 -4.60
N LEU A 80 4.80 11.30 -3.79
CA LEU A 80 4.97 9.99 -3.20
C LEU A 80 3.79 9.64 -2.30
N GLU A 81 3.43 10.52 -1.36
CA GLU A 81 2.29 10.31 -0.46
C GLU A 81 1.00 10.16 -1.27
N ARG A 82 0.80 10.98 -2.30
CA ARG A 82 -0.37 10.88 -3.16
C ARG A 82 -0.50 9.53 -3.87
N ILE A 83 0.61 8.96 -4.33
CA ILE A 83 0.60 7.63 -4.97
C ILE A 83 0.46 6.52 -3.91
N ALA A 84 1.14 6.66 -2.78
CA ALA A 84 1.01 5.75 -1.65
C ALA A 84 -0.45 5.61 -1.21
N GLU A 85 -1.14 6.73 -1.00
CA GLU A 85 -2.56 6.77 -0.65
C GLU A 85 -3.47 6.23 -1.77
N ARG A 86 -3.20 6.57 -3.03
CA ARG A 86 -3.96 6.07 -4.18
C ARG A 86 -3.97 4.55 -4.26
N PHE A 87 -2.85 3.92 -3.91
CA PHE A 87 -2.70 2.46 -3.93
C PHE A 87 -2.78 1.84 -2.54
N HIS A 88 -3.28 2.59 -1.54
CA HIS A 88 -3.52 2.12 -0.17
C HIS A 88 -2.31 1.43 0.49
N ILE A 89 -1.10 1.93 0.22
CA ILE A 89 0.14 1.43 0.81
C ILE A 89 0.94 2.54 1.45
N SER A 90 1.75 2.21 2.44
CA SER A 90 2.68 3.18 3.04
C SER A 90 3.70 3.71 2.01
N GLU A 91 4.14 4.95 2.18
CA GLU A 91 5.26 5.54 1.42
C GLU A 91 6.52 4.65 1.46
N GLN A 92 6.79 4.02 2.61
CA GLN A 92 7.93 3.13 2.80
C GLN A 92 7.83 1.87 1.92
N LEU A 93 6.66 1.22 1.88
CA LEU A 93 6.44 0.06 1.02
C LEU A 93 6.54 0.45 -0.45
N LEU A 94 5.95 1.57 -0.85
CA LEU A 94 6.02 2.05 -2.23
C LEU A 94 7.46 2.29 -2.70
N ARG A 95 8.32 2.83 -1.83
CA ARG A 95 9.78 2.97 -2.12
C ARG A 95 10.48 1.61 -2.23
N ARG A 96 10.13 0.64 -1.39
CA ARG A 96 10.74 -0.71 -1.42
C ARG A 96 10.37 -1.48 -2.68
N LEU A 97 9.14 -1.31 -3.19
CA LEU A 97 8.72 -1.88 -4.47
C LEU A 97 9.42 -1.24 -5.67
N ASN A 98 9.92 -0.01 -5.51
CA ASN A 98 10.47 0.80 -6.60
C ASN A 98 11.86 1.35 -6.25
N PRO A 99 12.86 0.48 -6.02
CA PRO A 99 14.19 0.92 -5.64
C PRO A 99 14.81 1.77 -6.76
N GLY A 100 15.37 2.93 -6.39
CA GLY A 100 16.03 3.85 -7.32
C GLY A 100 15.10 4.71 -8.18
N ILE A 101 13.77 4.53 -8.11
CA ILE A 101 12.84 5.31 -8.92
C ILE A 101 12.44 6.62 -8.22
N GLY A 102 12.52 7.73 -8.96
CA GLY A 102 12.08 9.04 -8.50
C GLY A 102 10.58 9.26 -8.69
N PHE A 103 9.90 9.77 -7.67
CA PHE A 103 8.44 10.00 -7.69
C PHE A 103 8.04 11.42 -8.15
N ARG A 104 8.98 12.21 -8.68
CA ARG A 104 8.77 13.63 -9.04
C ARG A 104 8.66 13.86 -10.54
N THR A 105 8.89 12.84 -11.36
CA THR A 105 8.96 12.95 -12.81
C THR A 105 7.82 12.15 -13.44
N ALA A 106 7.06 12.76 -14.33
CA ALA A 106 6.05 12.05 -15.12
C ALA A 106 6.72 11.09 -16.11
N GLY A 107 6.06 9.99 -16.45
CA GLY A 107 6.56 8.92 -17.34
C GLY A 107 7.33 7.82 -16.61
N ALA A 108 7.67 8.00 -15.33
CA ALA A 108 8.29 6.93 -14.54
C ALA A 108 7.29 5.78 -14.32
N LYS A 109 7.73 4.56 -14.60
CA LYS A 109 6.95 3.33 -14.39
C LYS A 109 7.19 2.83 -12.97
N LEU A 110 6.10 2.62 -12.24
CA LEU A 110 6.09 2.15 -10.88
C LEU A 110 5.44 0.77 -10.81
N LEU A 111 6.00 -0.11 -9.99
CA LEU A 111 5.35 -1.31 -9.52
C LEU A 111 4.49 -0.96 -8.29
N VAL A 112 3.19 -1.18 -8.41
CA VAL A 112 2.19 -0.86 -7.38
C VAL A 112 1.26 -2.05 -7.16
N PRO A 113 0.54 -2.13 -6.03
CA PRO A 113 -0.56 -3.09 -5.87
C PRO A 113 -1.54 -3.02 -7.04
N ALA A 114 -1.98 -4.19 -7.52
CA ALA A 114 -3.12 -4.27 -8.41
C ALA A 114 -4.38 -3.99 -7.57
N VAL A 115 -4.98 -2.81 -7.78
CA VAL A 115 -6.23 -2.34 -7.15
C VAL A 115 -7.30 -2.12 -8.20
#